data_AF-A0A7V3W2L6-F1
#
_entry.id   AF-A0A7V3W2L6-F1
#
_cell.length_a   1.000
_cell.length_b   1.000
_cell.length_c   1.000
_cell.angle_alpha   90.00
_cell.angle_beta   90.00
_cell.angle_gamma   90.00
#
_symmetry.space_group_name_H-M   'P 1'
#
loop_
_entity.id
_entity.type
_entity.pdbx_description
1 polymer ?
#
loop_
_entity_poly.entity_id
_entity_poly.type
_entity_poly.pdbx_seq_one_letter_code
_entity_poly.pdbx_strand_id
1 'polypeptide(L)'
;EAKSPDYWQRIVVSQCFSQRAGSVEGKNIAELASIAKKSPADFLIDFLAEESVSPNAFFHSMSEENMVRIYQKDWVMVGSDSGARGFSGILARGKPHPRVFGTFPRFISQMVNRKKLLSLAQAVQKATSLCAEHFHIKDRGKLAVGYYADLVLFDPETIQDRASFDAPFNSPYGIEMVLVNGQIAAMNGEITGRLPGKVLEFK
;
A
#
# COMPACT_ATOMS: atom_id res chain seq x y z
N GLU A 1 -4.52 24.30 -18.98
CA GLU A 1 -5.00 23.41 -20.06
C GLU A 1 -6.21 22.63 -19.58
N ALA A 2 -7.25 22.50 -20.41
CA ALA A 2 -8.40 21.66 -20.08
C ALA A 2 -7.94 20.19 -20.04
N LYS A 3 -8.21 19.49 -18.94
CA LYS A 3 -7.86 18.08 -18.81
C LYS A 3 -8.64 17.27 -19.85
N SER A 4 -7.99 16.25 -20.40
CA SER A 4 -8.61 15.34 -21.37
C SER A 4 -9.93 14.76 -20.82
N PRO A 5 -10.97 14.52 -21.65
CA PRO A 5 -12.29 14.06 -21.18
C PRO A 5 -12.25 12.77 -20.35
N ASP A 6 -11.26 11.91 -20.57
CA ASP A 6 -11.04 10.66 -19.83
C ASP A 6 -10.42 10.87 -18.43
N TYR A 7 -9.92 12.07 -18.12
CA TYR A 7 -9.33 12.39 -16.82
C TYR A 7 -10.28 12.09 -15.66
N TRP A 8 -11.55 12.48 -15.80
CA TRP A 8 -12.56 12.32 -14.75
C TRP A 8 -12.97 10.86 -14.52
N GLN A 9 -12.72 9.99 -15.50
CA GLN A 9 -12.94 8.53 -15.37
C GLN A 9 -11.83 7.87 -14.54
N ARG A 10 -10.65 8.51 -14.45
CA ARG A 10 -9.48 8.00 -13.72
C ARG A 10 -9.48 8.38 -12.24
N ILE A 11 -10.43 9.19 -11.79
CA ILE A 11 -10.58 9.59 -10.39
C ILE A 11 -11.74 8.79 -9.80
N VAL A 12 -11.43 7.84 -8.91
CA VAL A 12 -12.42 6.95 -8.28
C VAL A 12 -12.54 7.31 -6.80
N VAL A 13 -13.76 7.52 -6.30
CA VAL A 13 -13.98 7.78 -4.86
C VAL A 13 -13.70 6.48 -4.10
N SER A 14 -12.73 6.50 -3.18
CA SER A 14 -12.31 5.31 -2.43
C SER A 14 -12.96 5.21 -1.06
N GLN A 15 -13.16 6.36 -0.41
CA GLN A 15 -13.80 6.41 0.90
C GLN A 15 -14.61 7.69 1.05
N CYS A 16 -15.82 7.55 1.57
CA CYS A 16 -16.70 8.63 1.97
C CYS A 16 -17.22 8.36 3.39
N PHE A 17 -17.41 9.42 4.17
CA PHE A 17 -17.72 9.31 5.61
C PHE A 17 -19.18 9.64 5.93
N SER A 18 -19.93 10.16 4.97
CA SER A 18 -21.37 10.42 5.11
C SER A 18 -22.22 9.19 4.82
N GLN A 19 -23.54 9.34 4.99
CA GLN A 19 -24.54 8.34 4.61
C GLN A 19 -24.53 8.01 3.11
N ARG A 20 -23.88 8.84 2.27
CA ARG A 20 -23.76 8.61 0.82
C ARG A 20 -22.71 7.56 0.46
N ALA A 21 -21.90 7.08 1.42
CA ALA A 21 -20.77 6.19 1.16
C ALA A 21 -21.11 5.02 0.22
N GLY A 22 -22.19 4.28 0.49
CA GLY A 22 -22.60 3.15 -0.34
C GLY A 22 -23.03 3.52 -1.78
N SER A 23 -23.37 4.78 -2.03
CA SER A 23 -23.79 5.28 -3.35
C SER A 23 -22.65 5.87 -4.18
N VAL A 24 -21.54 6.25 -3.56
CA VAL A 24 -20.42 6.96 -4.22
C VAL A 24 -19.12 6.16 -4.27
N GLU A 25 -18.85 5.31 -3.27
CA GLU A 25 -17.59 4.56 -3.20
C GLU A 25 -17.45 3.54 -4.33
N GLY A 26 -16.30 3.57 -5.02
CA GLY A 26 -15.99 2.73 -6.17
C GLY A 26 -16.43 3.32 -7.52
N LYS A 27 -17.22 4.40 -7.53
CA LYS A 27 -17.59 5.12 -8.75
C LYS A 27 -16.57 6.20 -9.10
N ASN A 28 -16.42 6.47 -10.40
CA ASN A 28 -15.57 7.56 -10.85
C ASN A 28 -16.32 8.90 -10.92
N ILE A 29 -15.58 10.02 -10.90
CA ILE A 29 -16.16 11.36 -10.90
C ILE A 29 -17.01 11.63 -12.15
N ALA A 30 -16.64 11.09 -13.32
CA ALA A 30 -17.42 11.25 -14.53
C ALA A 30 -18.81 10.58 -14.43
N GLU A 31 -18.87 9.37 -13.89
CA GLU A 31 -20.12 8.64 -13.64
C GLU A 31 -21.02 9.40 -12.65
N LEU A 32 -20.45 9.83 -11.53
CA LEU A 32 -21.20 10.55 -10.50
C LEU A 32 -21.73 11.91 -10.99
N ALA A 33 -20.92 12.63 -11.76
CA ALA A 33 -21.34 13.89 -12.37
C ALA A 33 -22.46 13.70 -13.40
N SER A 34 -22.41 12.62 -14.17
CA SER A 34 -23.47 12.26 -15.13
C SER A 34 -24.79 11.97 -14.40
N ILE A 35 -24.75 11.20 -13.30
CA ILE A 35 -25.92 10.94 -12.45
C ILE A 35 -26.48 12.24 -11.88
N ALA A 36 -25.62 13.15 -11.43
CA ALA A 36 -26.00 14.45 -10.89
C ALA A 36 -26.41 15.49 -11.96
N LYS A 37 -26.29 15.16 -13.25
CA LYS A 37 -26.52 16.08 -14.40
C LYS A 37 -25.72 17.38 -14.28
N LYS A 38 -24.47 17.30 -13.81
CA LYS A 38 -23.54 18.42 -13.65
C LYS A 38 -22.28 18.21 -14.47
N SER A 39 -21.50 19.27 -14.68
CA SER A 39 -20.14 19.10 -15.16
C SER A 39 -19.31 18.36 -14.08
N PRO A 40 -18.28 17.58 -14.45
CA PRO A 40 -17.43 16.91 -13.47
C PRO A 40 -16.76 17.85 -12.46
N ALA A 41 -16.41 19.06 -12.89
CA ALA A 41 -15.81 20.06 -12.01
C ALA A 41 -16.82 20.58 -10.98
N ASP A 42 -18.03 20.93 -11.41
CA ASP A 42 -19.09 21.43 -10.51
C ASP A 42 -19.51 20.33 -9.53
N PHE A 43 -19.71 19.10 -10.03
CA PHE A 43 -20.01 17.97 -9.16
C PHE A 43 -18.93 17.76 -8.10
N LEU A 44 -17.64 17.82 -8.48
CA LEU A 44 -16.55 17.64 -7.53
C LEU A 44 -16.55 18.72 -6.45
N ILE A 45 -16.72 19.99 -6.83
CA ILE A 45 -16.74 21.11 -5.90
C ILE A 45 -17.89 20.94 -4.90
N ASP A 46 -19.09 20.65 -5.39
CA ASP A 46 -20.27 20.44 -4.56
C ASP A 46 -20.07 19.22 -3.64
N PHE A 47 -19.58 18.10 -4.19
CA PHE A 47 -19.32 16.88 -3.43
C PHE A 47 -18.30 17.12 -2.31
N LEU A 48 -17.21 17.84 -2.58
CA LEU A 48 -16.23 18.18 -1.56
C LEU A 48 -16.79 19.14 -0.51
N ALA A 49 -17.63 20.11 -0.90
CA ALA A 49 -18.28 21.01 0.04
C ALA A 49 -19.26 20.26 0.96
N GLU A 50 -20.09 19.38 0.40
CA GLU A 50 -21.04 18.54 1.14
C GLU A 50 -20.33 17.58 2.12
N GLU A 51 -19.21 17.00 1.70
CA GLU A 51 -18.45 16.02 2.47
C GLU A 51 -17.34 16.65 3.33
N SER A 52 -17.34 17.98 3.51
CA SER A 52 -16.35 18.71 4.31
C SER A 52 -14.90 18.37 3.93
N VAL A 53 -14.64 18.20 2.63
CA VAL A 53 -13.32 17.91 2.03
C VAL A 53 -12.64 16.64 2.61
N SER A 54 -13.43 15.74 3.18
CA SER A 54 -12.96 14.51 3.80
C SER A 54 -12.86 13.27 2.88
N PRO A 55 -13.51 13.18 1.70
CA PRO A 55 -13.43 11.97 0.88
C PRO A 55 -12.01 11.67 0.38
N ASN A 56 -11.71 10.38 0.26
CA ASN A 56 -10.49 9.90 -0.39
C ASN A 56 -10.78 9.44 -1.81
N ALA A 57 -9.77 9.49 -2.68
CA ALA A 57 -9.87 9.02 -4.06
C ALA A 57 -8.61 8.27 -4.54
N PHE A 58 -8.79 7.42 -5.54
CA PHE A 58 -7.72 6.83 -6.34
C PHE A 58 -7.54 7.64 -7.61
N PHE A 59 -6.28 7.88 -7.98
CA PHE A 59 -5.91 8.56 -9.21
C PHE A 59 -5.18 7.56 -10.12
N HIS A 60 -5.86 7.08 -11.15
CA HIS A 60 -5.26 6.21 -12.17
C HIS A 60 -4.46 7.04 -13.19
N SER A 61 -3.34 7.61 -12.73
CA SER A 61 -2.52 8.54 -13.52
C SER A 61 -1.08 8.07 -13.75
N MET A 62 -0.68 6.94 -13.17
CA MET A 62 0.69 6.44 -13.27
C MET A 62 0.85 5.45 -14.42
N SER A 63 2.06 5.38 -14.98
CA SER A 63 2.45 4.38 -15.98
C SER A 63 3.16 3.21 -15.31
N GLU A 64 2.67 1.99 -15.56
CA GLU A 64 3.33 0.77 -15.07
C GLU A 64 4.77 0.65 -15.60
N GLU A 65 4.99 1.04 -16.86
CA GLU A 65 6.32 1.02 -17.46
C GLU A 65 7.29 1.94 -16.71
N ASN A 66 6.84 3.15 -16.35
CA ASN A 66 7.66 4.06 -15.57
C ASN A 66 7.92 3.52 -14.16
N MET A 67 6.92 2.91 -13.51
CA MET A 67 7.10 2.27 -12.21
C MET A 67 8.15 1.16 -12.26
N VAL A 68 8.11 0.32 -13.30
CA VAL A 68 9.09 -0.75 -13.53
C VAL A 68 10.50 -0.18 -13.74
N ARG A 69 10.64 0.91 -14.49
CA ARG A 69 11.93 1.59 -14.68
C ARG A 69 12.46 2.21 -13.38
N ILE A 70 11.58 2.77 -12.56
CA ILE A 70 11.92 3.36 -11.25
C ILE A 70 12.42 2.27 -10.29
N TYR A 71 11.71 1.15 -10.17
CA TYR A 71 12.08 0.06 -9.26
C TYR A 71 13.44 -0.58 -9.57
N GLN A 72 13.90 -0.50 -10.82
CA GLN A 72 15.21 -1.00 -11.22
C GLN A 72 16.38 -0.11 -10.80
N LYS A 73 16.14 1.14 -10.38
CA LYS A 73 17.24 2.03 -9.94
C LYS A 73 17.74 1.63 -8.56
N ASP A 74 19.04 1.45 -8.39
CA ASP A 74 19.63 0.88 -7.17
C ASP A 74 19.24 1.62 -5.89
N TRP A 75 19.17 2.95 -5.94
CA TRP A 75 18.85 3.82 -4.81
C TRP A 75 17.35 3.93 -4.47
N VAL A 76 16.48 3.29 -5.25
CA VAL A 76 15.03 3.32 -4.99
C VAL A 76 14.65 2.29 -3.93
N MET A 77 14.03 2.77 -2.86
CA MET A 77 13.43 1.98 -1.78
C MET A 77 11.93 1.73 -2.04
N VAL A 78 11.39 0.73 -1.36
CA VAL A 78 9.96 0.39 -1.44
C VAL A 78 9.22 0.92 -0.21
N GLY A 79 8.15 1.69 -0.42
CA GLY A 79 7.26 2.18 0.62
C GLY A 79 5.80 1.97 0.24
N SER A 80 4.94 1.68 1.23
CA SER A 80 3.52 1.43 0.98
C SER A 80 2.71 2.68 0.71
N ASP A 81 3.16 3.85 1.20
CA ASP A 81 2.41 5.11 1.16
C ASP A 81 0.98 4.95 1.72
N SER A 82 0.81 4.07 2.71
CA SER A 82 -0.50 3.80 3.31
C SER A 82 -0.60 4.40 4.70
N GLY A 83 -1.78 4.93 5.02
CA GLY A 83 -2.14 5.18 6.41
C GLY A 83 -2.35 3.86 7.16
N ALA A 84 -2.25 3.89 8.49
CA ALA A 84 -2.50 2.71 9.32
C ALA A 84 -3.92 2.16 9.08
N ARG A 85 -4.00 0.84 8.87
CA ARG A 85 -5.24 0.08 8.65
C ARG A 85 -5.14 -1.24 9.41
N GLY A 86 -6.29 -1.82 9.73
CA GLY A 86 -6.38 -3.10 10.42
C GLY A 86 -7.49 -3.96 9.82
N PHE A 87 -7.48 -5.25 10.15
CA PHE A 87 -8.53 -6.19 9.73
C PHE A 87 -9.78 -6.13 10.62
N SER A 88 -9.75 -5.37 11.72
CA SER A 88 -10.87 -5.16 12.64
C SER A 88 -10.94 -3.72 13.16
N GLY A 89 -12.06 -3.41 13.80
CA GLY A 89 -12.30 -2.11 14.45
C GLY A 89 -12.49 -0.95 13.46
N ILE A 90 -12.25 0.28 13.95
CA ILE A 90 -12.46 1.50 13.14
C ILE A 90 -11.53 1.57 11.91
N LEU A 91 -10.40 0.86 11.96
CA LEU A 91 -9.38 0.85 10.90
C LEU A 91 -9.68 -0.14 9.78
N ALA A 92 -10.75 -0.93 9.90
CA ALA A 92 -11.23 -1.91 8.91
C ALA A 92 -12.37 -1.37 8.02
N ARG A 93 -12.60 -0.05 8.03
CA ARG A 93 -13.72 0.60 7.32
C ARG A 93 -13.29 1.16 5.95
N GLY A 94 -14.26 1.31 5.05
CA GLY A 94 -14.09 1.89 3.72
C GLY A 94 -13.40 0.96 2.72
N LYS A 95 -12.95 1.50 1.58
CA LYS A 95 -12.16 0.75 0.59
C LYS A 95 -10.78 1.41 0.42
N PRO A 96 -9.80 1.15 1.32
CA PRO A 96 -8.49 1.77 1.19
C PRO A 96 -7.74 1.23 -0.03
N HIS A 97 -6.70 1.95 -0.47
CA HIS A 97 -5.88 1.49 -1.59
C HIS A 97 -5.20 0.14 -1.26
N PRO A 98 -5.18 -0.85 -2.18
CA PRO A 98 -4.64 -2.19 -1.92
C PRO A 98 -3.14 -2.22 -1.52
N ARG A 99 -2.44 -1.11 -1.71
CA ARG A 99 -1.04 -0.89 -1.29
C ARG A 99 -0.84 -1.08 0.22
N VAL A 100 -1.89 -0.88 1.02
CA VAL A 100 -1.87 -1.10 2.47
C VAL A 100 -1.38 -2.50 2.83
N PHE A 101 -1.95 -3.53 2.20
CA PHE A 101 -1.69 -4.94 2.53
C PHE A 101 -0.87 -5.67 1.46
N GLY A 102 -0.71 -5.06 0.28
CA GLY A 102 -0.10 -5.71 -0.88
C GLY A 102 1.31 -5.24 -1.24
N THR A 103 1.81 -4.10 -0.76
CA THR A 103 3.01 -3.48 -1.37
C THR A 103 4.24 -4.39 -1.44
N PHE A 104 4.72 -4.94 -0.33
CA PHE A 104 5.94 -5.73 -0.33
C PHE A 104 5.77 -7.08 -1.06
N PRO A 105 4.69 -7.85 -0.83
CA PRO A 105 4.45 -9.08 -1.59
C PRO A 105 4.26 -8.84 -3.08
N ARG A 106 3.54 -7.77 -3.47
CA ARG A 106 3.40 -7.37 -4.87
C ARG A 106 4.74 -7.03 -5.49
N PHE A 107 5.55 -6.23 -4.81
CA PHE A 107 6.85 -5.82 -5.31
C PHE A 107 7.75 -7.02 -5.57
N ILE A 108 7.87 -7.94 -4.60
CA ILE A 108 8.69 -9.15 -4.76
C ILE A 108 8.12 -10.03 -5.88
N SER A 109 6.84 -10.39 -5.84
CA SER A 109 6.22 -11.26 -6.84
C SER A 109 6.28 -10.70 -8.27
N GLN A 110 6.09 -9.39 -8.44
CA GLN A 110 6.15 -8.73 -9.74
C GLN A 110 7.58 -8.60 -10.25
N MET A 111 8.50 -8.09 -9.44
CA MET A 111 9.84 -7.74 -9.90
C MET A 111 10.80 -8.95 -9.95
N VAL A 112 10.61 -9.93 -9.05
CA VAL A 112 11.43 -11.14 -8.97
C VAL A 112 10.79 -12.27 -9.77
N ASN A 113 9.53 -12.62 -9.50
CA ASN A 113 8.94 -13.86 -10.06
C ASN A 113 8.39 -13.66 -11.47
N ARG A 114 7.57 -12.62 -11.69
CA ARG A 114 6.88 -12.40 -12.97
C ARG A 114 7.77 -11.73 -14.02
N LYS A 115 8.31 -10.55 -13.71
CA LYS A 115 9.11 -9.75 -14.65
C LYS A 115 10.58 -10.16 -14.67
N LYS A 116 11.08 -10.81 -13.61
CA LYS A 116 12.48 -11.28 -13.49
C LYS A 116 13.51 -10.17 -13.73
N LEU A 117 13.21 -8.97 -13.25
CA LEU A 117 14.05 -7.77 -13.43
C LEU A 117 14.97 -7.51 -12.24
N LEU A 118 14.66 -8.08 -11.07
CA LEU A 118 15.50 -8.02 -9.88
C LEU A 118 15.75 -9.44 -9.38
N SER A 119 16.94 -9.67 -8.84
CA SER A 119 17.17 -10.83 -7.97
C SER A 119 16.41 -10.67 -6.66
N LEU A 120 16.15 -11.79 -5.97
CA LEU A 120 15.54 -11.77 -4.64
C LEU A 120 16.35 -10.92 -3.65
N ALA A 121 17.69 -11.01 -3.69
CA ALA A 121 18.58 -10.25 -2.83
C ALA A 121 18.43 -8.73 -3.06
N GLN A 122 18.36 -8.28 -4.32
CA GLN A 122 18.13 -6.87 -4.65
C GLN A 122 16.75 -6.40 -4.17
N ALA A 123 15.70 -7.22 -4.35
CA ALA A 123 14.37 -6.88 -3.88
C ALA A 123 14.31 -6.76 -2.35
N VAL A 124 14.93 -7.70 -1.62
CA VAL A 124 15.02 -7.66 -0.15
C VAL A 124 15.82 -6.43 0.30
N GLN A 125 16.98 -6.17 -0.28
CA GLN A 125 17.83 -5.01 0.04
C GLN A 125 17.04 -3.69 -0.03
N LYS A 126 16.20 -3.51 -1.06
CA LYS A 126 15.34 -2.33 -1.28
C LYS A 126 14.24 -2.14 -0.25
N ALA A 127 13.93 -3.17 0.52
CA ALA A 127 12.94 -3.14 1.60
C ALA A 127 13.59 -3.22 3.00
N THR A 128 14.90 -3.47 3.10
CA THR A 128 15.60 -3.69 4.38
C THR A 128 16.83 -2.81 4.52
N SER A 129 18.01 -3.27 4.11
CA SER A 129 19.27 -2.61 4.44
C SER A 129 19.41 -1.25 3.77
N LEU A 130 18.90 -1.06 2.54
CA LEU A 130 18.91 0.25 1.89
C LEU A 130 18.07 1.26 2.68
N CYS A 131 16.92 0.82 3.23
CA CYS A 131 16.08 1.65 4.09
C CYS A 131 16.79 1.98 5.41
N ALA A 132 17.35 0.97 6.09
CA ALA A 132 18.05 1.19 7.34
C ALA A 132 19.26 2.11 7.18
N GLU A 133 20.01 1.98 6.09
CA GLU A 133 21.14 2.86 5.77
C GLU A 133 20.68 4.30 5.47
N HIS A 134 19.65 4.46 4.64
CA HIS A 134 19.12 5.78 4.27
C HIS A 134 18.56 6.55 5.46
N PHE A 135 17.85 5.86 6.36
CA PHE A 135 17.27 6.45 7.57
C PHE A 135 18.20 6.36 8.79
N HIS A 136 19.45 5.92 8.63
CA HIS A 136 20.42 5.79 9.74
C HIS A 136 19.91 4.95 10.93
N ILE A 137 19.13 3.91 10.65
CA ILE A 137 18.61 2.99 11.67
C ILE A 137 19.70 1.97 12.01
N LYS A 138 20.36 2.18 13.15
CA LYS A 138 21.47 1.33 13.63
C LYS A 138 20.98 -0.10 13.95
N ASP A 139 21.85 -1.07 13.65
CA ASP A 139 21.70 -2.49 14.00
C ASP A 139 20.40 -3.15 13.48
N ARG A 140 19.81 -2.63 12.39
CA ARG A 140 18.61 -3.17 11.73
C ARG A 140 18.79 -3.26 10.21
N GLY A 141 17.89 -3.98 9.54
CA GLY A 141 17.85 -4.11 8.08
C GLY A 141 18.84 -5.12 7.49
N LYS A 142 19.70 -5.76 8.29
CA LYS A 142 20.61 -6.83 7.87
C LYS A 142 20.50 -8.02 8.81
N LEU A 143 20.68 -9.22 8.26
CA LEU A 143 20.83 -10.44 9.06
C LEU A 143 22.31 -10.62 9.43
N ALA A 144 22.69 -10.20 10.64
CA ALA A 144 24.05 -10.27 11.13
C ALA A 144 24.08 -10.42 12.66
N VAL A 145 25.18 -10.98 13.19
CA VAL A 145 25.39 -11.05 14.65
C VAL A 145 25.44 -9.64 15.23
N GLY A 146 24.73 -9.42 16.34
CA GLY A 146 24.61 -8.12 17.00
C GLY A 146 23.46 -7.24 16.51
N TYR A 147 22.79 -7.61 15.42
CA TYR A 147 21.61 -6.87 14.92
C TYR A 147 20.33 -7.31 15.64
N TYR A 148 19.32 -6.45 15.65
CA TYR A 148 18.00 -6.80 16.15
C TYR A 148 17.38 -7.92 15.30
N ALA A 149 16.69 -8.86 15.97
CA ALA A 149 15.97 -9.94 15.33
C ALA A 149 14.61 -9.48 14.76
N ASP A 150 14.66 -8.57 13.79
CA ASP A 150 13.54 -8.19 12.93
C ASP A 150 13.61 -9.00 11.65
N LEU A 151 12.84 -10.08 11.58
CA LEU A 151 12.98 -11.10 10.55
C LEU A 151 11.62 -11.43 9.93
N VAL A 152 11.63 -11.78 8.66
CA VAL A 152 10.46 -12.28 7.94
C VAL A 152 10.84 -13.62 7.32
N LEU A 153 10.09 -14.67 7.64
CA LEU A 153 10.14 -15.94 6.94
C LEU A 153 9.02 -15.94 5.91
N PHE A 154 9.38 -16.10 4.64
CA PHE A 154 8.44 -16.13 3.53
C PHE A 154 8.96 -17.04 2.43
N ASP A 155 8.05 -17.60 1.65
CA ASP A 155 8.35 -18.38 0.46
C ASP A 155 8.51 -17.44 -0.74
N PRO A 156 9.73 -17.33 -1.31
CA PRO A 156 9.98 -16.42 -2.42
C PRO A 156 9.26 -16.84 -3.72
N GLU A 157 8.89 -18.11 -3.89
CA GLU A 157 8.22 -18.59 -5.10
C GLU A 157 6.72 -18.29 -5.06
N THR A 158 6.10 -18.39 -3.88
CA THR A 158 4.65 -18.26 -3.73
C THR A 158 4.18 -16.92 -3.15
N ILE A 159 5.08 -16.07 -2.64
CA ILE A 159 4.71 -14.75 -2.11
C ILE A 159 3.87 -13.94 -3.11
N GLN A 160 2.74 -13.39 -2.65
CA GLN A 160 1.80 -12.67 -3.53
C GLN A 160 0.90 -11.69 -2.75
N ASP A 161 0.57 -10.55 -3.36
CA ASP A 161 -0.51 -9.67 -2.94
C ASP A 161 -1.90 -10.21 -3.32
N ARG A 162 -2.84 -10.19 -2.37
CA ARG A 162 -4.25 -10.56 -2.60
C ARG A 162 -5.23 -9.40 -2.47
N ALA A 163 -4.76 -8.25 -1.97
CA ALA A 163 -5.56 -7.03 -1.86
C ALA A 163 -5.81 -6.45 -3.26
N SER A 164 -7.08 -6.15 -3.56
CA SER A 164 -7.50 -5.44 -4.77
C SER A 164 -8.27 -4.17 -4.42
N PHE A 165 -8.62 -3.36 -5.41
CA PHE A 165 -9.48 -2.19 -5.19
C PHE A 165 -10.87 -2.58 -4.68
N ASP A 166 -11.40 -3.73 -5.11
CA ASP A 166 -12.71 -4.24 -4.70
C ASP A 166 -12.67 -4.97 -3.36
N ALA A 167 -11.57 -5.69 -3.09
CA ALA A 167 -11.35 -6.45 -1.86
C ALA A 167 -10.00 -6.05 -1.23
N PRO A 168 -9.90 -4.85 -0.63
CA PRO A 168 -8.63 -4.32 -0.16
C PRO A 168 -8.13 -4.99 1.12
N PHE A 169 -9.00 -5.59 1.94
CA PHE A 169 -8.64 -6.21 3.22
C PHE A 169 -8.22 -7.69 3.13
N ASN A 170 -7.67 -8.11 1.98
CA ASN A 170 -7.14 -9.46 1.84
C ASN A 170 -5.67 -9.50 2.28
N SER A 171 -5.37 -10.34 3.28
CA SER A 171 -3.99 -10.60 3.72
C SER A 171 -3.16 -11.17 2.56
N PRO A 172 -1.87 -10.84 2.44
CA PRO A 172 -1.00 -11.46 1.45
C PRO A 172 -0.82 -12.97 1.70
N TYR A 173 -0.27 -13.65 0.70
CA TYR A 173 0.08 -15.07 0.78
C TYR A 173 1.61 -15.25 0.75
N GLY A 174 2.09 -16.38 1.28
CA GLY A 174 3.50 -16.76 1.26
C GLY A 174 4.36 -16.16 2.38
N ILE A 175 3.78 -15.45 3.35
CA ILE A 175 4.49 -15.00 4.56
C ILE A 175 4.13 -15.94 5.72
N GLU A 176 5.12 -16.67 6.22
CA GLU A 176 4.94 -17.66 7.28
C GLU A 176 5.06 -17.03 8.66
N MET A 177 6.10 -16.23 8.88
CA MET A 177 6.40 -15.65 10.20
C MET A 177 6.98 -14.25 10.09
N VAL A 178 6.59 -13.38 11.02
CA VAL A 178 7.20 -12.07 11.24
C VAL A 178 7.67 -11.98 12.68
N LEU A 179 8.97 -11.74 12.86
CA LEU A 179 9.62 -11.45 14.13
C LEU A 179 9.92 -9.96 14.22
N VAL A 180 9.63 -9.36 15.36
CA VAL A 180 10.04 -7.99 15.68
C VAL A 180 10.72 -8.03 17.04
N ASN A 181 11.96 -7.54 17.11
CA ASN A 181 12.80 -7.63 18.31
C ASN A 181 12.85 -9.05 18.91
N GLY A 182 12.90 -10.09 18.05
CA GLY A 182 12.98 -11.49 18.45
C GLY A 182 11.66 -12.14 18.92
N GLN A 183 10.54 -11.42 18.85
CA GLN A 183 9.22 -11.97 19.23
C GLN A 183 8.32 -12.12 18.01
N ILE A 184 7.55 -13.22 17.98
CA ILE A 184 6.62 -13.53 16.89
C ILE A 184 5.45 -12.54 16.93
N ALA A 185 5.45 -11.60 15.98
CA ALA A 185 4.39 -10.60 15.80
C ALA A 185 3.27 -11.13 14.88
N ALA A 186 3.61 -12.00 13.92
CA ALA A 186 2.65 -12.72 13.10
C ALA A 186 3.17 -14.13 12.77
N MET A 187 2.25 -15.08 12.64
CA MET A 187 2.54 -16.48 12.28
C MET A 187 1.35 -17.07 11.52
N ASN A 188 1.60 -17.82 10.44
CA ASN A 188 0.58 -18.50 9.63
C ASN A 188 -0.57 -17.59 9.17
N GLY A 189 -0.25 -16.34 8.81
CA GLY A 189 -1.22 -15.35 8.36
C GLY A 189 -2.00 -14.63 9.48
N GLU A 190 -1.75 -14.96 10.75
CA GLU A 190 -2.41 -14.35 11.90
C GLU A 190 -1.47 -13.43 12.69
N ILE A 191 -2.01 -12.28 13.13
CA ILE A 191 -1.31 -11.36 14.03
C ILE A 191 -1.47 -11.89 15.46
N THR A 192 -0.37 -12.02 16.19
CA THR A 192 -0.36 -12.67 17.52
C THR A 192 -0.85 -11.77 18.66
N GLY A 193 -1.02 -10.47 18.40
CA GLY A 193 -1.32 -9.45 19.43
C GLY A 193 -0.09 -9.00 20.24
N ARG A 194 1.09 -9.59 20.02
CA ARG A 194 2.34 -9.10 20.63
C ARG A 194 2.74 -7.78 20.00
N LEU A 195 3.11 -6.81 20.84
CA LEU A 195 3.56 -5.48 20.42
C LEU A 195 5.02 -5.23 20.82
N PRO A 196 5.99 -6.03 20.32
CA PRO A 196 7.39 -5.93 20.73
C PRO A 196 8.12 -4.72 20.10
N GLY A 197 7.41 -3.86 19.38
CA GLY A 197 7.96 -2.67 18.73
C GLY A 197 8.59 -1.70 19.74
N LYS A 198 9.60 -0.96 19.28
CA LYS A 198 10.26 0.09 20.06
C LYS A 198 10.29 1.38 19.25
N VAL A 199 10.22 2.51 19.94
CA VAL A 199 10.53 3.81 19.33
C VAL A 199 12.00 3.77 18.90
N LEU A 200 12.25 4.15 17.66
CA LEU A 200 13.60 4.30 17.13
C LEU A 200 14.11 5.68 17.51
N GLU A 201 15.23 5.72 18.23
CA GLU A 201 15.90 6.97 18.60
C GLU A 201 17.01 7.27 17.59
N PHE A 202 16.95 8.44 16.97
CA PHE A 202 18.05 8.96 16.15
C PHE A 202 19.09 9.54 17.10
N LYS A 203 20.22 8.85 17.25
CA LYS A 203 21.40 9.32 17.99
C LYS A 203 22.54 9.62 17.03
#